data_AF-E9E4W8-F1
#
_entry.id   AF-E9E4W8-F1
#
_cell.length_a   1.000
_cell.length_b   1.000
_cell.length_c   1.000
_cell.angle_alpha   90.00
_cell.angle_beta   90.00
_cell.angle_gamma   90.00
#
_symmetry.space_group_name_H-M   'P 1'
#
loop_
_entity.id
_entity.type
_entity.pdbx_description
1 polymer ?
#
loop_
_entity_poly.entity_id
_entity_poly.type
_entity_poly.pdbx_seq_one_letter_code
_entity_poly.pdbx_strand_id
1 'polypeptide(L)'
;MCSQNRKKGMDAYRRAAKGSAPRDLSSVLAPKKAGNPVDNQDADLPPPYTELPELSVLPSYLSACPLKPYRPFPHTIRAHHRLSQLNSITLGGPDKDRLYYVEVHKGFQHVDPLGYRAGVVLRNGPRSKDEVLAAAGEEMQSALRIYAVPLGPDPNSVFFLPPMEFGTNSRAMTMERMRPGVLRNRTRAFTFFVEVEPLRSMRRQKFEWVQDTNGECVKMPGFRLVRVVATEGKGSSESDASTSAPRSADDVYGETIATLTFPHASLVSREAFTLCMLGSAKDGRLGERCEIAIVVTALRIWNFHAKGQLDKPQL
;
A
#
# COMPACT_ATOMS: atom_id res chain seq x y z
N MET A 1 6.70 -7.56 66.89
CA MET A 1 5.81 -6.46 67.35
C MET A 1 5.52 -5.53 66.20
N CYS A 2 4.33 -5.04 65.89
CA CYS A 2 2.94 -5.41 66.13
C CYS A 2 2.11 -4.48 65.22
N SER A 3 0.87 -4.88 64.90
CA SER A 3 -0.22 -4.09 64.26
C SER A 3 -0.15 -4.02 62.72
N GLN A 4 -0.95 -4.71 61.90
CA GLN A 4 -2.32 -5.24 61.95
C GLN A 4 -3.46 -4.20 61.86
N ASN A 5 -4.27 -4.38 60.80
CA ASN A 5 -5.70 -4.11 60.63
C ASN A 5 -6.22 -2.68 60.32
N ARG A 6 -6.88 -2.56 59.15
CA ARG A 6 -8.35 -2.37 59.09
C ARG A 6 -8.95 -2.78 57.72
N LYS A 7 -9.95 -3.67 57.81
CA LYS A 7 -10.90 -4.16 56.79
C LYS A 7 -12.14 -3.25 56.67
N LYS A 8 -12.96 -3.57 55.65
CA LYS A 8 -14.39 -3.24 55.37
C LYS A 8 -14.58 -1.97 54.54
N GLY A 9 -15.42 -1.89 53.52
CA GLY A 9 -16.55 -2.67 52.96
C GLY A 9 -16.90 -1.98 51.62
N MET A 10 -17.71 -2.50 50.69
CA MET A 10 -19.12 -2.84 50.85
C MET A 10 -19.61 -3.44 49.52
N ASP A 11 -20.24 -4.60 49.60
CA ASP A 11 -20.93 -5.30 48.52
C ASP A 11 -22.26 -4.63 48.14
N ALA A 12 -22.79 -5.12 47.01
CA ALA A 12 -24.20 -5.26 46.65
C ALA A 12 -24.86 -4.13 45.84
N TYR A 13 -25.08 -4.42 44.55
CA TYR A 13 -26.40 -4.24 43.94
C TYR A 13 -26.67 -5.38 42.95
N ARG A 14 -27.43 -6.37 43.43
CA ARG A 14 -28.08 -7.43 42.66
C ARG A 14 -29.59 -7.19 42.81
N ARG A 15 -30.29 -6.83 41.75
CA ARG A 15 -31.76 -6.94 41.70
C ARG A 15 -32.16 -7.68 40.44
N ALA A 16 -32.76 -8.84 40.68
CA ALA A 16 -33.59 -9.56 39.74
C ALA A 16 -35.02 -9.01 39.80
N ALA A 17 -35.66 -8.86 38.64
CA ALA A 17 -37.11 -8.89 38.46
C ALA A 17 -37.34 -9.59 37.11
N LYS A 18 -37.72 -10.87 37.15
CA LYS A 18 -39.10 -11.38 36.99
C LYS A 18 -39.54 -11.39 35.53
N GLY A 19 -39.73 -12.61 35.04
CA GLY A 19 -40.06 -12.92 33.66
C GLY A 19 -41.46 -12.52 33.20
N SER A 20 -41.64 -12.61 31.89
CA SER A 20 -42.91 -12.88 31.24
C SER A 20 -42.66 -13.81 30.05
N ALA A 21 -43.60 -14.73 29.87
CA ALA A 21 -43.55 -15.95 29.07
C ALA A 21 -43.40 -15.74 27.54
N PRO A 22 -43.01 -16.78 26.79
CA PRO A 22 -42.94 -16.74 25.33
C PRO A 22 -44.35 -16.78 24.72
N ARG A 23 -44.61 -15.91 23.76
CA ARG A 23 -45.78 -16.06 22.86
C ARG A 23 -45.32 -16.83 21.64
N ASP A 24 -45.93 -18.00 21.44
CA ASP A 24 -45.74 -18.79 20.25
C ASP A 24 -47.08 -19.25 19.66
N LEU A 25 -47.07 -19.29 18.33
CA LEU A 25 -47.93 -19.97 17.36
C LEU A 25 -49.44 -19.70 17.26
N SER A 26 -49.81 -19.55 15.98
CA SER A 26 -50.95 -20.19 15.31
C SER A 26 -52.33 -19.51 15.35
N SER A 27 -52.55 -18.65 14.36
CA SER A 27 -53.78 -18.52 13.55
C SER A 27 -53.55 -17.29 12.67
N VAL A 28 -53.34 -17.42 11.36
CA VAL A 28 -54.40 -17.40 10.37
C VAL A 28 -54.02 -18.29 9.17
N LEU A 29 -54.74 -19.40 9.04
CA LEU A 29 -54.92 -20.22 7.83
C LEU A 29 -55.72 -19.37 6.81
N ALA A 30 -55.64 -19.45 5.48
CA ALA A 30 -55.35 -20.56 4.57
C ALA A 30 -55.15 -20.00 3.12
N PRO A 31 -54.59 -20.79 2.19
CA PRO A 31 -54.52 -20.44 0.76
C PRO A 31 -55.83 -20.82 0.04
N LYS A 32 -56.32 -19.97 -0.87
CA LYS A 32 -57.39 -20.32 -1.82
C LYS A 32 -56.80 -20.61 -3.19
N LYS A 33 -57.13 -21.79 -3.73
CA LYS A 33 -56.74 -22.30 -5.05
C LYS A 33 -57.95 -22.33 -5.99
N ALA A 34 -57.63 -22.13 -7.27
CA ALA A 34 -58.32 -22.53 -8.50
C ALA A 34 -59.36 -21.57 -9.12
N GLY A 35 -59.03 -21.14 -10.35
CA GLY A 35 -59.95 -20.58 -11.35
C GLY A 35 -59.19 -19.89 -12.48
N ASN A 36 -58.83 -20.63 -13.53
CA ASN A 36 -58.58 -20.13 -14.90
C ASN A 36 -59.81 -20.55 -15.74
N PRO A 37 -60.26 -19.82 -16.79
CA PRO A 37 -59.44 -19.61 -18.00
C PRO A 37 -59.65 -18.31 -18.83
N VAL A 38 -58.61 -17.98 -19.61
CA VAL A 38 -58.56 -17.33 -20.94
C VAL A 38 -59.13 -15.91 -21.09
N ASP A 39 -58.25 -14.95 -21.35
CA ASP A 39 -58.45 -14.01 -22.46
C ASP A 39 -57.11 -13.54 -23.06
N ASN A 40 -57.09 -13.38 -24.38
CA ASN A 40 -55.95 -13.01 -25.22
C ASN A 40 -55.64 -11.52 -25.10
N GLN A 41 -54.42 -11.13 -24.73
CA GLN A 41 -53.83 -9.84 -25.13
C GLN A 41 -52.33 -10.00 -25.41
N ASP A 42 -52.00 -10.24 -26.68
CA ASP A 42 -50.77 -9.77 -27.30
C ASP A 42 -50.87 -8.24 -27.42
N ALA A 43 -50.34 -7.49 -26.44
CA ALA A 43 -49.95 -6.09 -26.59
C ALA A 43 -49.15 -5.66 -25.36
N ASP A 44 -48.09 -4.88 -25.57
CA ASP A 44 -47.26 -4.21 -24.57
C ASP A 44 -46.12 -4.99 -23.90
N LEU A 45 -45.35 -5.73 -24.71
CA LEU A 45 -43.93 -5.90 -24.34
C LEU A 45 -43.20 -4.57 -24.63
N PRO A 46 -42.49 -3.98 -23.64
CA PRO A 46 -41.66 -2.81 -23.89
C PRO A 46 -40.63 -3.14 -24.99
N PRO A 47 -40.22 -2.16 -25.81
CA PRO A 47 -39.22 -2.40 -26.84
C PRO A 47 -37.99 -3.07 -26.21
N PRO A 48 -37.35 -4.03 -26.90
CA PRO A 48 -36.16 -4.70 -26.39
C PRO A 48 -35.15 -3.61 -26.03
N TYR A 49 -34.78 -3.55 -24.75
CA TYR A 49 -33.77 -2.64 -24.27
C TYR A 49 -32.53 -2.88 -25.11
N THR A 50 -32.24 -1.94 -26.00
CA THR A 50 -30.95 -1.90 -26.68
C THR A 50 -29.96 -1.63 -25.56
N GLU A 51 -29.14 -2.63 -25.24
CA GLU A 51 -28.04 -2.47 -24.29
C GLU A 51 -27.25 -1.23 -24.74
N LEU A 52 -27.41 -0.14 -24.00
CA LEU A 52 -26.52 1.01 -24.14
C LEU A 52 -25.11 0.45 -24.00
N PRO A 53 -24.15 0.83 -24.86
CA PRO A 53 -22.77 0.40 -24.67
C PRO A 53 -22.42 0.73 -23.22
N GLU A 54 -22.04 -0.30 -22.45
CA GLU A 54 -21.58 -0.14 -21.07
C GLU A 54 -20.53 0.95 -21.10
N LEU A 55 -20.93 2.17 -20.74
CA LEU A 55 -20.01 3.22 -20.40
C LEU A 55 -19.36 2.70 -19.14
N SER A 56 -18.23 2.03 -19.32
CA SER A 56 -17.30 1.68 -18.27
C SER A 56 -16.85 3.01 -17.66
N VAL A 57 -17.64 3.51 -16.72
CA VAL A 57 -17.25 4.57 -15.83
C VAL A 57 -16.03 4.01 -15.13
N LEU A 58 -14.85 4.43 -15.58
CA LEU A 58 -13.60 4.15 -14.90
C LEU A 58 -13.83 4.44 -13.42
N PRO A 59 -13.59 3.49 -12.50
CA PRO A 59 -13.76 3.72 -11.09
C PRO A 59 -12.74 4.77 -10.65
N SER A 60 -13.10 6.04 -10.77
CA SER A 60 -12.29 7.14 -10.30
C SER A 60 -12.36 7.13 -8.77
N TYR A 61 -11.21 7.05 -8.11
CA TYR A 61 -11.08 7.06 -6.65
C TYR A 61 -11.71 8.31 -6.00
N LEU A 62 -12.03 9.33 -6.82
CA LEU A 62 -12.78 10.53 -6.46
C LEU A 62 -14.16 10.25 -5.85
N SER A 63 -14.81 9.12 -6.19
CA SER A 63 -16.22 8.90 -5.84
C SER A 63 -16.45 8.00 -4.62
N ALA A 64 -15.46 7.25 -4.14
CA ALA A 64 -15.66 6.24 -3.08
C ALA A 64 -14.90 6.48 -1.78
N CYS A 65 -14.03 7.48 -1.74
CA CYS A 65 -13.40 7.88 -0.49
C CYS A 65 -14.02 9.18 0.03
N PRO A 66 -14.39 9.27 1.33
CA PRO A 66 -14.60 10.56 1.97
C PRO A 66 -13.30 11.37 2.11
N LEU A 67 -12.19 10.86 1.58
CA LEU A 67 -10.93 11.58 1.47
C LEU A 67 -11.03 12.60 0.33
N LYS A 68 -10.32 13.72 0.48
CA LYS A 68 -10.13 14.61 -0.67
C LYS A 68 -9.61 13.81 -1.86
N PRO A 69 -10.06 14.14 -3.09
CA PRO A 69 -9.45 13.67 -4.33
C PRO A 69 -7.94 13.47 -4.21
N TYR A 70 -7.48 12.25 -4.46
CA TYR A 70 -6.06 11.99 -4.58
C TYR A 70 -5.53 12.84 -5.74
N ARG A 71 -4.51 13.65 -5.46
CA ARG A 71 -3.80 14.36 -6.52
C ARG A 71 -2.86 13.35 -7.19
N PRO A 72 -2.82 13.22 -8.53
CA PRO A 72 -1.87 12.34 -9.19
C PRO A 72 -0.42 12.74 -8.93
N PHE A 73 0.47 11.75 -8.76
CA PHE A 73 1.89 12.02 -8.64
C PHE A 73 2.49 12.51 -9.97
N PRO A 74 3.44 13.46 -9.94
CA PRO A 74 4.22 13.79 -11.13
C PRO A 74 5.12 12.61 -11.52
N HIS A 75 5.51 12.52 -12.81
CA HIS A 75 6.43 11.48 -13.29
C HIS A 75 7.79 11.49 -12.58
N THR A 76 8.24 12.67 -12.13
CA THR A 76 9.46 12.82 -11.35
C THR A 76 9.11 13.50 -10.03
N ILE A 77 9.37 12.79 -8.94
CA ILE A 77 9.11 13.22 -7.58
C ILE A 77 10.46 13.50 -6.92
N ARG A 78 10.63 14.70 -6.38
CA ARG A 78 11.79 15.08 -5.58
C ARG A 78 11.40 15.27 -4.15
N ALA A 79 12.07 14.56 -3.26
CA ALA A 79 11.90 14.69 -1.83
C ALA A 79 12.89 15.69 -1.25
N HIS A 80 12.43 16.57 -0.37
CA HIS A 80 13.27 17.58 0.26
C HIS A 80 13.10 17.59 1.78
N HIS A 81 14.20 17.65 2.51
CA HIS A 81 14.23 17.86 3.95
C HIS A 81 13.80 19.28 4.32
N ARG A 82 13.05 19.39 5.42
CA ARG A 82 12.71 20.67 6.03
C ARG A 82 13.60 20.92 7.25
N LEU A 83 14.46 21.93 7.20
CA LEU A 83 15.35 22.28 8.32
C LEU A 83 14.58 22.54 9.63
N SER A 84 13.37 23.11 9.54
CA SER A 84 12.53 23.41 10.71
C SER A 84 11.79 22.20 11.27
N GLN A 85 11.79 21.06 10.58
CA GLN A 85 11.01 19.87 10.93
C GLN A 85 11.82 18.61 10.60
N LEU A 86 12.78 18.29 11.48
CA LEU A 86 13.76 17.21 11.31
C LEU A 86 13.14 15.82 11.05
N ASN A 87 11.89 15.59 11.46
CA ASN A 87 11.17 14.34 11.25
C ASN A 87 10.21 14.40 10.04
N SER A 88 10.46 15.27 9.06
CA SER A 88 9.58 15.41 7.90
C SER A 88 10.33 15.74 6.62
N ILE A 89 9.74 15.31 5.50
CA ILE A 89 10.16 15.69 4.15
C ILE A 89 8.93 16.12 3.36
N THR A 90 9.15 16.89 2.30
CA THR A 90 8.09 17.26 1.33
C THR A 90 8.39 16.63 -0.01
N LEU A 91 7.36 16.07 -0.65
CA LEU A 91 7.43 15.56 -2.01
C LEU A 91 6.88 16.62 -2.97
N GLY A 92 7.61 16.85 -4.05
CA GLY A 92 7.24 17.81 -5.07
C GLY A 92 7.62 17.37 -6.47
N GLY A 93 7.04 18.03 -7.46
CA GLY A 93 7.44 17.88 -8.86
C GLY A 93 8.74 18.63 -9.18
N PRO A 94 9.16 18.60 -10.46
CA PRO A 94 10.34 19.36 -10.93
C PRO A 94 10.20 20.87 -10.71
N ASP A 95 8.97 21.40 -10.75
CA ASP A 95 8.66 22.82 -10.55
C ASP A 95 8.73 23.27 -9.08
N LYS A 96 9.20 22.39 -8.18
CA LYS A 96 9.38 22.63 -6.73
C LYS A 96 8.09 22.91 -5.94
N ASP A 97 6.93 22.68 -6.55
CA ASP A 97 5.65 22.69 -5.85
C ASP A 97 5.64 21.62 -4.75
N ARG A 98 5.28 22.03 -3.54
CA ARG A 98 5.08 21.09 -2.43
C ARG A 98 3.71 20.44 -2.64
N LEU A 99 3.72 19.17 -3.03
CA LEU A 99 2.50 18.42 -3.34
C LEU A 99 2.06 17.58 -2.16
N TYR A 100 3.00 16.89 -1.51
CA TYR A 100 2.72 15.98 -0.39
C TYR A 100 3.66 16.22 0.78
N TYR A 101 3.15 15.94 1.97
CA TYR A 101 3.86 15.98 3.23
C TYR A 101 4.12 14.55 3.69
N VAL A 102 5.34 14.28 4.14
CA VAL A 102 5.74 13.00 4.70
C VAL A 102 6.26 13.21 6.11
N GLU A 103 5.76 12.41 7.03
CA GLU A 103 6.14 12.42 8.43
C GLU A 103 6.86 11.12 8.80
N VAL A 104 8.01 11.23 9.45
CA VAL A 104 8.73 10.10 10.02
C VAL A 104 8.21 9.85 11.42
N HIS A 105 7.57 8.71 11.61
CA HIS A 105 6.99 8.31 12.88
C HIS A 105 7.95 7.36 13.63
N LYS A 106 8.25 7.68 14.90
CA LYS A 106 9.17 6.89 15.73
C LYS A 106 8.50 5.73 16.48
N GLY A 107 7.17 5.68 16.52
CA GLY A 107 6.41 4.60 17.15
C GLY A 107 6.12 4.78 18.64
N PHE A 108 6.37 5.97 19.20
CA PHE A 108 6.06 6.31 20.60
C PHE A 108 4.61 6.75 20.82
N GLN A 109 3.90 7.13 19.76
CA GLN A 109 2.51 7.59 19.83
C GLN A 109 1.68 6.77 18.85
N HIS A 110 0.39 6.66 19.11
CA HIS A 110 -0.51 6.00 18.18
C HIS A 110 -0.80 6.93 16.99
N VAL A 111 -0.44 6.52 15.77
CA VAL A 111 -0.75 7.25 14.54
C VAL A 111 -1.37 6.31 13.53
N ASP A 112 -2.62 6.53 13.15
CA ASP A 112 -3.26 5.73 12.11
C ASP A 112 -2.62 5.96 10.73
N PRO A 113 -2.49 4.90 9.90
CA PRO A 113 -2.83 3.49 10.15
C PRO A 113 -1.69 2.69 10.83
N LEU A 114 -0.57 3.34 11.17
CA LEU A 114 0.61 2.69 11.74
C LEU A 114 0.40 2.21 13.19
N GLY A 115 -0.57 2.74 13.94
CA GLY A 115 -0.65 2.53 15.38
C GLY A 115 0.67 2.94 16.05
N TYR A 116 1.29 2.04 16.81
CA TYR A 116 2.60 2.25 17.47
C TYR A 116 3.80 1.75 16.65
N ARG A 117 3.69 1.68 15.32
CA ARG A 117 4.77 1.21 14.44
C ARG A 117 5.68 2.34 14.01
N ALA A 118 6.99 2.21 14.20
CA ALA A 118 7.93 3.12 13.58
C ALA A 118 7.87 3.02 12.05
N GLY A 119 7.85 4.17 11.37
CA GLY A 119 7.55 4.21 9.94
C GLY A 119 7.51 5.62 9.35
N VAL A 120 6.84 5.73 8.22
CA VAL A 120 6.59 6.96 7.48
C VAL A 120 5.11 7.04 7.14
N VAL A 121 4.55 8.25 7.21
CA VAL A 121 3.16 8.55 6.85
C VAL A 121 3.16 9.56 5.72
N LEU A 122 2.52 9.23 4.60
CA LEU A 122 2.32 10.08 3.44
C LEU A 122 0.94 10.75 3.55
N ARG A 123 0.89 12.08 3.47
CA ARG A 123 -0.35 12.87 3.49
C ARG A 123 -0.79 13.27 2.10
N ASN A 124 -2.10 13.31 1.85
CA ASN A 124 -2.70 13.80 0.61
C ASN A 124 -2.72 15.35 0.56
N GLY A 125 -1.54 15.96 0.65
CA GLY A 125 -1.35 17.40 0.62
C GLY A 125 -0.07 17.87 1.30
N PRO A 126 0.29 19.15 1.17
CA PRO A 126 1.59 19.69 1.61
C PRO A 126 1.71 19.96 3.11
N ARG A 127 0.67 19.71 3.91
CA ARG A 127 0.62 20.02 5.34
C ARG A 127 0.47 18.75 6.18
N SER A 128 0.97 18.78 7.41
CA SER A 128 0.82 17.69 8.37
C SER A 128 -0.63 17.40 8.78
N LYS A 129 -1.52 18.39 8.61
CA LYS A 129 -2.96 18.27 8.89
C LYS A 129 -3.76 17.65 7.74
N ASP A 130 -3.15 17.47 6.57
CA ASP A 130 -3.82 16.82 5.46
C ASP A 130 -4.04 15.32 5.77
N GLU A 131 -5.01 14.73 5.10
CA GLU A 131 -5.43 13.36 5.37
C GLU A 131 -4.34 12.35 5.02
N VAL A 132 -4.32 11.20 5.69
CA VAL A 132 -3.35 10.14 5.39
C VAL A 132 -3.73 9.49 4.06
N LEU A 133 -2.79 9.51 3.12
CA LEU A 133 -2.91 8.82 1.83
C LEU A 133 -2.39 7.39 1.92
N ALA A 134 -1.22 7.20 2.52
CA ALA A 134 -0.60 5.89 2.69
C ALA A 134 0.41 5.94 3.84
N ALA A 135 0.84 4.78 4.31
CA ALA A 135 1.91 4.70 5.30
C ALA A 135 2.77 3.46 5.09
N ALA A 136 4.00 3.47 5.58
CA ALA A 136 4.85 2.28 5.61
C ALA A 136 5.68 2.20 6.88
N GLY A 137 5.76 1.02 7.47
CA GLY A 137 6.31 0.82 8.81
C GLY A 137 6.84 -0.58 9.07
N GLU A 138 7.23 -0.80 10.31
CA GLU A 138 7.64 -2.10 10.86
C GLU A 138 6.42 -3.03 11.02
N GLU A 139 6.58 -4.34 10.76
CA GLU A 139 5.52 -5.35 10.97
C GLU A 139 5.27 -5.63 12.45
N MET A 140 6.19 -5.26 13.34
CA MET A 140 5.95 -5.25 14.79
C MET A 140 5.70 -3.85 15.32
N GLN A 141 4.84 -3.72 16.33
CA GLN A 141 4.64 -2.45 17.02
C GLN A 141 5.86 -2.17 17.91
N SER A 142 6.48 -1.00 17.74
CA SER A 142 7.77 -0.65 18.35
C SER A 142 7.69 -0.32 19.84
N ALA A 143 6.49 -0.16 20.42
CA ALA A 143 6.31 0.02 21.87
C ALA A 143 6.93 -1.13 22.71
N LEU A 144 7.17 -2.29 22.08
CA LEU A 144 7.81 -3.45 22.71
C LEU A 144 9.35 -3.46 22.60
N ARG A 145 9.98 -2.53 21.86
CA ARG A 145 11.43 -2.50 21.59
C ARG A 145 12.19 -1.36 22.28
N ILE A 146 11.75 -0.94 23.47
CA ILE A 146 12.37 0.12 24.28
C ILE A 146 13.89 -0.11 24.52
N TYR A 147 14.37 -1.36 24.37
CA TYR A 147 15.75 -1.75 24.64
C TYR A 147 16.58 -2.19 23.42
N ALA A 148 16.06 -2.15 22.19
CA ALA A 148 16.85 -2.57 21.02
C ALA A 148 16.46 -1.84 19.74
N VAL A 149 17.35 -0.97 19.25
CA VAL A 149 17.28 -0.47 17.87
C VAL A 149 17.75 -1.60 16.96
N PRO A 150 16.89 -2.18 16.10
CA PRO A 150 17.31 -3.24 15.19
C PRO A 150 18.43 -2.75 14.26
N LEU A 151 19.50 -3.53 14.22
CA LEU A 151 20.74 -3.18 13.51
C LEU A 151 20.60 -3.25 11.98
N GLY A 152 19.60 -3.98 11.46
CA GLY A 152 19.27 -4.10 10.03
C GLY A 152 17.81 -3.74 9.72
N PRO A 153 17.39 -3.75 8.44
CA PRO A 153 16.00 -3.54 8.07
C PRO A 153 15.13 -4.62 8.71
N ASP A 154 13.93 -4.24 9.16
CA ASP A 154 12.97 -5.19 9.72
C ASP A 154 12.75 -6.34 8.72
N PRO A 155 12.88 -7.62 9.13
CA PRO A 155 12.66 -8.78 8.26
C PRO A 155 11.29 -8.74 7.57
N ASN A 156 10.30 -8.04 8.12
CA ASN A 156 9.06 -7.74 7.43
C ASN A 156 8.70 -6.27 7.59
N SER A 157 8.58 -5.55 6.48
CA SER A 157 7.95 -4.23 6.46
C SER A 157 6.52 -4.34 5.98
N VAL A 158 5.68 -3.47 6.50
CA VAL A 158 4.28 -3.33 6.06
C VAL A 158 4.07 -1.97 5.42
N PHE A 159 3.13 -1.90 4.49
CA PHE A 159 2.64 -0.64 3.98
C PHE A 159 1.12 -0.68 3.87
N PHE A 160 0.51 0.48 4.02
CA PHE A 160 -0.93 0.67 4.12
C PHE A 160 -1.38 1.47 2.93
N LEU A 161 -2.33 0.91 2.19
CA LEU A 161 -2.92 1.51 1.01
C LEU A 161 -4.40 1.85 1.23
N PRO A 162 -4.92 2.87 0.56
CA PRO A 162 -6.34 3.17 0.55
C PRO A 162 -7.18 1.94 0.09
N PRO A 163 -8.34 1.65 0.69
CA PRO A 163 -9.13 0.44 0.44
C PRO A 163 -9.55 0.29 -1.03
N MET A 164 -9.76 -0.96 -1.45
CA MET A 164 -10.19 -1.34 -2.81
C MET A 164 -11.70 -1.31 -3.02
N GLU A 165 -12.49 -1.54 -1.97
CA GLU A 165 -13.94 -1.69 -2.09
C GLU A 165 -14.65 -0.33 -2.08
N PHE A 166 -15.32 -0.04 -3.19
CA PHE A 166 -16.19 1.11 -3.36
C PHE A 166 -17.42 0.99 -2.44
N GLY A 167 -17.83 2.09 -1.80
CA GLY A 167 -19.14 2.18 -1.14
C GLY A 167 -19.23 1.66 0.29
N THR A 168 -18.13 1.15 0.87
CA THR A 168 -18.06 1.07 2.33
C THR A 168 -17.58 2.43 2.84
N ASN A 169 -18.28 3.05 3.79
CA ASN A 169 -17.80 4.25 4.50
C ASN A 169 -16.56 3.94 5.38
N SER A 170 -15.77 2.94 4.99
CA SER A 170 -14.67 2.39 5.75
C SER A 170 -13.42 3.20 5.47
N ARG A 171 -12.89 3.85 6.51
CA ARG A 171 -11.54 4.44 6.50
C ARG A 171 -10.44 3.38 6.67
N ALA A 172 -10.80 2.09 6.65
CA ALA A 172 -9.85 1.01 6.87
C ALA A 172 -8.90 0.90 5.68
N MET A 173 -7.60 1.09 5.94
CA MET A 173 -6.55 0.90 4.94
C MET A 173 -6.20 -0.59 4.81
N THR A 174 -5.88 -1.03 3.59
CA THR A 174 -5.38 -2.38 3.31
C THR A 174 -3.91 -2.47 3.71
N MET A 175 -3.55 -3.46 4.53
CA MET A 175 -2.16 -3.73 4.90
C MET A 175 -1.53 -4.73 3.92
N GLU A 176 -0.44 -4.31 3.30
CA GLU A 176 0.42 -5.11 2.43
C GLU A 176 1.80 -5.31 3.05
N ARG A 177 2.52 -6.32 2.55
CA ARG A 177 3.87 -6.68 3.03
C ARG A 177 4.93 -6.43 1.98
N MET A 178 6.03 -5.84 2.42
CA MET A 178 7.27 -5.68 1.66
C MET A 178 8.37 -6.48 2.36
N ARG A 179 8.90 -7.49 1.66
CA ARG A 179 9.89 -8.43 2.17
C ARG A 179 11.28 -8.06 1.65
N PRO A 180 12.28 -7.86 2.51
CA PRO A 180 13.66 -7.79 2.09
C PRO A 180 14.13 -9.14 1.56
N GLY A 181 15.05 -9.13 0.61
CA GLY A 181 15.72 -10.30 0.08
C GLY A 181 17.08 -9.93 -0.48
N VAL A 182 17.85 -10.95 -0.84
CA VAL A 182 19.16 -10.82 -1.46
C VAL A 182 19.16 -11.70 -2.70
N LEU A 183 19.50 -11.12 -3.85
CA LEU A 183 19.67 -11.86 -5.10
C LEU A 183 20.98 -12.66 -5.09
N ARG A 184 21.14 -13.57 -6.06
CA ARG A 184 22.31 -14.44 -6.19
C ARG A 184 23.63 -13.66 -6.26
N ASN A 185 23.62 -12.51 -6.93
CA ASN A 185 24.73 -11.56 -7.00
C ASN A 185 24.93 -10.69 -5.75
N ARG A 186 24.32 -11.05 -4.60
CA ARG A 186 24.34 -10.27 -3.35
C ARG A 186 23.71 -8.89 -3.46
N THR A 187 22.96 -8.62 -4.53
CA THR A 187 22.21 -7.38 -4.68
C THR A 187 21.00 -7.40 -3.77
N ARG A 188 20.79 -6.30 -3.03
CA ARG A 188 19.64 -6.18 -2.15
C ARG A 188 18.37 -6.01 -2.97
N ALA A 189 17.31 -6.69 -2.55
CA ALA A 189 15.99 -6.47 -3.09
C ALA A 189 14.90 -6.33 -2.05
N PHE A 190 13.80 -5.71 -2.45
CA PHE A 190 12.57 -5.64 -1.68
C PHE A 190 11.39 -6.04 -2.56
N THR A 191 10.74 -7.15 -2.20
CA THR A 191 9.61 -7.71 -2.95
C THR A 191 8.29 -7.35 -2.29
N PHE A 192 7.30 -6.98 -3.09
CA PHE A 192 5.92 -6.82 -2.64
C PHE A 192 4.93 -7.22 -3.74
N PHE A 193 3.65 -7.33 -3.36
CA PHE A 193 2.57 -7.68 -4.27
C PHE A 193 1.45 -6.66 -4.13
N VAL A 194 1.00 -6.10 -5.24
CA VAL A 194 -0.10 -5.13 -5.27
C VAL A 194 -1.00 -5.42 -6.44
N GLU A 195 -2.28 -5.14 -6.24
CA GLU A 195 -3.28 -5.18 -7.29
C GLU A 195 -3.01 -4.10 -8.32
N VAL A 196 -2.93 -4.53 -9.57
CA VAL A 196 -2.91 -3.66 -10.74
C VAL A 196 -4.31 -3.70 -11.33
N GLU A 197 -4.84 -2.54 -11.69
CA GLU A 197 -6.14 -2.39 -12.32
C GLU A 197 -5.98 -2.19 -13.83
N PRO A 198 -5.81 -3.25 -14.63
CA PRO A 198 -5.99 -3.14 -16.06
C PRO A 198 -7.49 -3.04 -16.37
N LEU A 199 -7.84 -2.42 -17.50
CA LEU A 199 -9.20 -2.10 -17.95
C LEU A 199 -10.25 -3.24 -17.89
N ARG A 200 -9.86 -4.51 -17.67
CA ARG A 200 -10.75 -5.68 -17.79
C ARG A 200 -10.86 -6.56 -16.54
N SER A 201 -9.81 -6.64 -15.72
CA SER A 201 -9.84 -7.45 -14.49
C SER A 201 -8.67 -7.12 -13.57
N MET A 202 -8.97 -6.91 -12.29
CA MET A 202 -7.95 -6.64 -11.29
C MET A 202 -7.03 -7.86 -11.12
N ARG A 203 -5.71 -7.64 -11.24
CA ARG A 203 -4.72 -8.72 -11.10
C ARG A 203 -3.63 -8.31 -10.12
N ARG A 204 -3.40 -9.16 -9.12
CA ARG A 204 -2.26 -8.99 -8.20
C ARG A 204 -0.96 -9.34 -8.90
N GLN A 205 0.01 -8.43 -8.86
CA GLN A 205 1.29 -8.56 -9.55
C GLN A 205 2.45 -8.42 -8.58
N LYS A 206 3.57 -9.08 -8.91
CA LYS A 206 4.80 -9.03 -8.13
C LYS A 206 5.67 -7.86 -8.61
N PHE A 207 6.16 -7.10 -7.66
CA PHE A 207 7.12 -6.03 -7.88
C PHE A 207 8.36 -6.22 -7.01
N GLU A 208 9.50 -5.81 -7.53
CA GLU A 208 10.79 -5.99 -6.87
C GLU A 208 11.66 -4.75 -7.04
N TRP A 209 11.94 -4.06 -5.94
CA TRP A 209 13.00 -3.05 -5.89
C TRP A 209 14.33 -3.77 -5.87
N VAL A 210 15.21 -3.52 -6.84
CA VAL A 210 16.54 -4.12 -6.95
C VAL A 210 17.56 -3.01 -6.84
N GLN A 211 18.55 -3.17 -5.96
CA GLN A 211 19.64 -2.22 -5.80
C GLN A 211 20.45 -2.13 -7.10
N ASP A 212 20.78 -0.91 -7.52
CA ASP A 212 21.63 -0.72 -8.69
C ASP A 212 23.09 -0.98 -8.32
N THR A 213 23.70 -1.97 -8.97
CA THR A 213 25.10 -2.39 -8.77
C THR A 213 25.97 -2.09 -9.99
N ASN A 214 25.37 -1.65 -11.10
CA ASN A 214 26.08 -1.38 -12.35
C ASN A 214 26.54 0.08 -12.41
N GLY A 215 27.74 0.35 -11.92
CA GLY A 215 28.43 1.59 -12.19
C GLY A 215 29.89 1.58 -11.74
N GLU A 216 30.81 1.49 -12.68
CA GLU A 216 32.26 1.77 -12.50
C GLU A 216 32.55 3.22 -12.05
N CYS A 217 31.53 4.03 -11.78
CA CYS A 217 31.66 5.39 -11.27
C CYS A 217 31.00 5.50 -9.88
N VAL A 218 31.86 5.60 -8.86
CA VAL A 218 31.63 6.09 -7.49
C VAL A 218 30.16 6.38 -7.08
N LYS A 219 29.59 5.44 -6.32
CA LYS A 219 28.76 5.65 -5.11
C LYS A 219 27.50 6.54 -5.23
N MET A 220 26.52 6.14 -6.04
CA MET A 220 25.13 6.52 -5.72
C MET A 220 24.34 5.26 -5.39
N PRO A 221 23.99 5.01 -4.11
CA PRO A 221 23.05 3.96 -3.81
C PRO A 221 21.72 4.32 -4.48
N GLY A 222 21.22 3.43 -5.33
CA GLY A 222 19.96 3.58 -6.03
C GLY A 222 19.22 2.26 -6.10
N PHE A 223 17.94 2.32 -6.41
CA PHE A 223 17.11 1.14 -6.64
C PHE A 223 16.30 1.33 -7.91
N ARG A 224 16.12 0.25 -8.67
CA ARG A 224 15.15 0.18 -9.77
C ARG A 224 13.99 -0.71 -9.36
N LEU A 225 12.76 -0.31 -9.68
CA LEU A 225 11.57 -1.12 -9.45
C LEU A 225 11.26 -1.90 -10.71
N VAL A 226 11.27 -3.23 -10.58
CA VAL A 226 10.96 -4.15 -11.67
C VAL A 226 9.58 -4.75 -11.45
N ARG A 227 8.73 -4.63 -12.46
CA ARG A 227 7.47 -5.37 -12.59
C ARG A 227 7.80 -6.76 -13.10
N VAL A 228 7.75 -7.75 -12.21
CA VAL A 228 8.20 -9.11 -12.52
C VAL A 228 7.17 -9.80 -13.42
N VAL A 229 7.62 -10.24 -14.60
CA VAL A 229 6.79 -11.02 -15.52
C VAL A 229 7.15 -12.49 -15.30
N ALA A 230 6.15 -13.33 -15.02
CA ALA A 230 6.39 -14.77 -14.93
C ALA A 230 6.85 -15.27 -16.30
N THR A 231 8.04 -15.84 -16.38
CA THR A 231 8.43 -16.68 -17.51
C THR A 231 7.61 -17.96 -17.41
N GLU A 232 6.56 -18.07 -18.22
CA GLU A 232 5.90 -19.35 -18.43
C GLU A 232 6.95 -20.33 -18.95
N GLY A 233 7.32 -21.30 -18.12
CA GLY A 233 8.22 -22.37 -18.50
C GLY A 233 7.58 -23.20 -19.59
N LYS A 234 7.94 -22.93 -20.85
CA LYS A 234 7.64 -23.82 -21.96
C LYS A 234 8.74 -24.87 -21.99
N GLY A 235 8.36 -26.11 -21.69
CA GLY A 235 9.26 -27.25 -21.72
C GLY A 235 9.95 -27.45 -23.08
N SER A 236 11.14 -28.04 -23.01
CA SER A 236 11.83 -28.85 -24.02
C SER A 236 11.46 -28.60 -25.49
N SER A 237 12.41 -28.03 -26.24
CA SER A 237 12.83 -28.58 -27.54
C SER A 237 14.19 -27.99 -27.92
N GLU A 238 15.14 -28.88 -28.19
CA GLU A 238 16.39 -28.58 -28.89
C GLU A 238 16.07 -27.99 -30.28
N SER A 239 16.73 -26.89 -30.66
CA SER A 239 17.27 -26.67 -32.01
C SER A 239 17.84 -25.24 -32.13
N ASP A 240 19.14 -25.21 -32.37
CA ASP A 240 20.02 -24.27 -33.05
C ASP A 240 19.74 -22.75 -33.18
N ALA A 241 20.79 -22.03 -32.76
CA ALA A 241 21.42 -20.86 -33.37
C ALA A 241 20.54 -19.69 -33.83
N SER A 242 20.61 -18.58 -33.06
CA SER A 242 21.03 -17.27 -33.58
C SER A 242 21.20 -16.24 -32.45
N THR A 243 22.42 -15.72 -32.34
CA THR A 243 22.82 -14.39 -31.86
C THR A 243 22.02 -13.78 -30.70
N SER A 244 22.41 -14.08 -29.46
CA SER A 244 22.17 -13.17 -28.35
C SER A 244 23.38 -13.15 -27.43
N ALA A 245 23.84 -11.93 -27.13
CA ALA A 245 24.87 -11.58 -26.16
C ALA A 245 24.85 -12.46 -24.88
N PRO A 246 25.98 -12.63 -24.17
CA PRO A 246 26.05 -13.50 -23.01
C PRO A 246 24.99 -13.10 -21.99
N ARG A 247 23.95 -13.94 -21.87
CA ARG A 247 22.83 -13.79 -20.95
C ARG A 247 23.35 -14.09 -19.55
N SER A 248 23.52 -13.07 -18.71
CA SER A 248 23.80 -13.28 -17.30
C SER A 248 22.53 -13.84 -16.63
N ALA A 249 22.65 -15.02 -16.03
CA ALA A 249 21.59 -15.73 -15.31
C ALA A 249 21.22 -15.07 -13.95
N ASP A 250 21.36 -13.74 -13.88
CA ASP A 250 21.46 -12.95 -12.65
C ASP A 250 20.41 -11.82 -12.58
N ASP A 251 19.56 -11.70 -13.60
CA ASP A 251 18.70 -10.53 -13.79
C ASP A 251 17.23 -10.82 -13.41
N VAL A 252 16.62 -9.92 -12.63
CA VAL A 252 15.18 -9.94 -12.39
C VAL A 252 14.49 -9.65 -13.71
N TYR A 253 13.82 -10.66 -14.28
CA TYR A 253 13.13 -10.52 -15.55
C TYR A 253 11.84 -9.71 -15.38
N GLY A 254 11.79 -8.55 -16.06
CA GLY A 254 10.62 -7.70 -16.02
C GLY A 254 10.86 -6.30 -16.58
N GLU A 255 9.76 -5.54 -16.66
CA GLU A 255 9.79 -4.13 -17.05
C GLU A 255 10.27 -3.27 -15.87
N THR A 256 11.24 -2.38 -16.09
CA THR A 256 11.58 -1.37 -15.07
C THR A 256 10.57 -0.24 -15.13
N ILE A 257 9.84 -0.05 -14.02
CA ILE A 257 8.72 0.88 -13.94
C ILE A 257 8.99 2.08 -13.02
N ALA A 258 10.07 2.06 -12.25
CA ALA A 258 10.52 3.23 -11.51
C ALA A 258 12.02 3.15 -11.17
N THR A 259 12.63 4.30 -10.89
CA THR A 259 13.97 4.41 -10.31
C THR A 259 13.96 5.31 -9.11
N LEU A 260 14.71 4.94 -8.07
CA LEU A 260 14.91 5.67 -6.83
C LEU A 260 16.39 5.96 -6.68
N THR A 261 16.77 7.22 -6.60
CA THR A 261 18.17 7.65 -6.46
C THR A 261 18.34 8.50 -5.22
N PHE A 262 19.44 8.28 -4.49
CA PHE A 262 19.84 9.11 -3.36
C PHE A 262 20.90 10.12 -3.82
N PRO A 263 20.74 11.41 -3.50
CA PRO A 263 21.74 12.41 -3.87
C PRO A 263 23.04 12.16 -3.11
N HIS A 264 24.15 12.57 -3.72
CA HIS A 264 25.43 12.58 -3.02
C HIS A 264 25.35 13.48 -1.78
N ALA A 265 25.97 13.04 -0.68
CA ALA A 265 26.01 13.78 0.58
C ALA A 265 26.80 15.09 0.39
N SER A 266 26.13 16.12 -0.11
CA SER A 266 26.63 17.49 -0.16
C SER A 266 26.02 18.27 1.00
N LEU A 267 26.86 19.02 1.71
CA LEU A 267 26.46 19.87 2.84
C LEU A 267 25.37 20.90 2.47
N VAL A 268 25.16 21.16 1.17
CA VAL A 268 24.22 22.17 0.66
C VAL A 268 22.92 21.54 0.14
N SER A 269 22.92 20.25 -0.21
CA SER A 269 21.73 19.61 -0.76
C SER A 269 20.72 19.30 0.35
N ARG A 270 19.50 19.81 0.18
CA ARG A 270 18.35 19.42 1.01
C ARG A 270 17.53 18.30 0.39
N GLU A 271 17.96 17.81 -0.76
CA GLU A 271 17.28 16.72 -1.45
C GLU A 271 17.51 15.42 -0.67
N ALA A 272 16.44 14.69 -0.43
CA ALA A 272 16.46 13.42 0.30
C ALA A 272 16.58 12.24 -0.67
N PHE A 273 15.83 12.27 -1.77
CA PHE A 273 15.87 11.32 -2.88
C PHE A 273 15.11 11.88 -4.09
N THR A 274 15.37 11.29 -5.26
CA THR A 274 14.55 11.45 -6.47
C THR A 274 13.93 10.10 -6.85
N LEU A 275 12.63 10.11 -7.13
CA LEU A 275 11.86 8.97 -7.63
C LEU A 275 11.33 9.31 -9.02
N CYS A 276 11.66 8.49 -10.02
CA CYS A 276 11.18 8.64 -11.39
C CYS A 276 10.29 7.46 -11.78
N MET A 277 9.07 7.75 -12.23
CA MET A 277 8.16 6.77 -12.84
C MET A 277 8.58 6.51 -14.29
N LEU A 278 8.58 5.24 -14.68
CA LEU A 278 9.00 4.74 -15.99
C LEU A 278 7.99 3.72 -16.53
N GLY A 279 8.09 3.40 -17.83
CA GLY A 279 7.29 2.36 -18.47
C GLY A 279 5.79 2.46 -18.16
N SER A 280 5.18 1.32 -17.83
CA SER A 280 3.75 1.21 -17.52
C SER A 280 3.28 2.06 -16.34
N ALA A 281 4.14 2.41 -15.38
CA ALA A 281 3.79 3.33 -14.30
C ALA A 281 3.66 4.77 -14.80
N LYS A 282 4.58 5.21 -15.67
CA LYS A 282 4.51 6.54 -16.30
C LYS A 282 3.30 6.68 -17.22
N ASP A 283 2.94 5.62 -17.92
CA ASP A 283 1.81 5.60 -18.84
C ASP A 283 0.43 5.51 -18.13
N GLY A 284 0.40 5.46 -16.79
CA GLY A 284 -0.83 5.34 -16.01
C GLY A 284 -1.55 3.99 -16.15
N ARG A 285 -0.87 2.96 -16.69
CA ARG A 285 -1.46 1.64 -16.97
C ARG A 285 -1.57 0.73 -15.74
N LEU A 286 -0.98 1.14 -14.61
CA LEU A 286 -0.93 0.33 -13.40
C LEU A 286 -2.08 0.64 -12.41
N GLY A 287 -2.78 1.74 -12.61
CA GLY A 287 -3.81 2.23 -11.69
C GLY A 287 -3.25 3.00 -10.49
N GLU A 288 -4.08 3.86 -9.91
CA GLU A 288 -3.69 4.81 -8.87
C GLU A 288 -3.17 4.12 -7.60
N ARG A 289 -3.82 3.03 -7.18
CA ARG A 289 -3.40 2.25 -6.00
C ARG A 289 -1.98 1.69 -6.16
N CYS A 290 -1.61 1.28 -7.38
CA CYS A 290 -0.26 0.83 -7.69
C CYS A 290 0.73 1.99 -7.63
N GLU A 291 0.41 3.16 -8.19
CA GLU A 291 1.26 4.35 -8.09
C GLU A 291 1.53 4.75 -6.63
N ILE A 292 0.50 4.75 -5.78
CA ILE A 292 0.62 5.01 -4.34
C ILE A 292 1.54 3.97 -3.69
N ALA A 293 1.43 2.69 -4.07
CA ALA A 293 2.32 1.64 -3.59
C ALA A 293 3.78 1.87 -3.97
N ILE A 294 4.06 2.31 -5.21
CA ILE A 294 5.41 2.64 -5.68
C ILE A 294 6.00 3.74 -4.80
N VAL A 295 5.25 4.83 -4.58
CA VAL A 295 5.72 5.97 -3.76
C VAL A 295 5.95 5.57 -2.31
N VAL A 296 5.00 4.87 -1.68
CA VAL A 296 5.10 4.53 -0.25
C VAL A 296 6.20 3.50 0.02
N THR A 297 6.44 2.56 -0.90
CA THR A 297 7.55 1.60 -0.77
C THR A 297 8.90 2.28 -1.01
N ALA A 298 9.00 3.22 -1.94
CA ALA A 298 10.20 4.05 -2.11
C ALA A 298 10.50 4.88 -0.83
N LEU A 299 9.47 5.47 -0.21
CA LEU A 299 9.61 6.16 1.08
C LEU A 299 10.10 5.23 2.19
N ARG A 300 9.66 3.97 2.20
CA ARG A 300 10.14 2.98 3.17
C ARG A 300 11.63 2.67 2.96
N ILE A 301 12.06 2.51 1.71
CA ILE A 301 13.49 2.31 1.38
C ILE A 301 14.31 3.53 1.75
N TRP A 302 13.83 4.74 1.47
CA TRP A 302 14.48 5.97 1.94
C TRP A 302 14.60 6.02 3.47
N ASN A 303 13.57 5.61 4.22
CA ASN A 303 13.64 5.56 5.67
C ASN A 303 14.71 4.57 6.17
N PHE A 304 14.91 3.45 5.46
CA PHE A 304 16.03 2.54 5.74
C PHE A 304 17.39 3.18 5.45
N HIS A 305 17.50 3.91 4.33
CA HIS A 305 18.71 4.65 3.96
C HIS A 305 19.05 5.70 5.03
N ALA A 306 18.08 6.52 5.43
CA ALA A 306 18.23 7.56 6.45
C ALA A 306 18.63 7.00 7.83
N LYS A 307 18.27 5.75 8.14
CA LYS A 307 18.66 5.04 9.36
C LYS A 307 20.00 4.29 9.25
N GLY A 308 20.68 4.33 8.10
CA GLY A 308 21.93 3.57 7.85
C GLY A 308 21.71 2.05 7.81
N GLN A 309 20.47 1.59 7.58
CA GLN A 309 20.14 0.16 7.52
C GLN A 309 20.43 -0.44 6.13
N LEU A 310 20.71 0.40 5.12
CA LEU A 310 21.09 -0.03 3.78
C LEU A 310 22.58 -0.33 3.62
N ASP A 311 23.44 0.25 4.47
CA ASP A 311 24.90 0.15 4.34
C ASP A 311 25.49 -1.12 4.96
N LYS A 312 24.70 -1.82 5.79
CA LYS A 312 25.16 -3.01 6.50
C LYS A 312 24.89 -4.27 5.69
N PRO A 313 25.86 -5.21 5.57
CA PRO A 313 25.65 -6.49 4.93
C PRO A 313 24.55 -7.27 5.68
N GLN A 314 23.65 -7.91 4.93
CA GLN A 314 22.71 -8.87 5.52
C GLN A 314 23.51 -10.13 5.86
N LEU A 315 23.55 -10.49 7.15
CA LEU A 315 24.17 -11.70 7.69
C LEU A 315 23.30 -12.92 7.42
#